data_AF-X0VUQ6-F1
#
_entry.id   AF-X0VUQ6-F1
#
_cell.length_a   1.000
_cell.length_b   1.000
_cell.length_c   1.000
_cell.angle_alpha   90.00
_cell.angle_beta   90.00
_cell.angle_gamma   90.00
#
_symmetry.space_group_name_H-M   'P 1'
#
loop_
_entity.id
_entity.type
_entity.pdbx_description
1 polymer ?
#
loop_
_entity_poly.entity_id
_entity_poly.type
_entity_poly.pdbx_seq_one_letter_code
_entity_poly.pdbx_strand_id
1 'polypeptide(L)'
;MDQDQDEHTGKSLRIAMIGMRGLPADLPKAGGGERETEAKAVRMAERGHEVTVYCRWHYNRHPVTPYQGVKLISLPSIPTKNLDTPSHTLLATLHVLFRNTADIISYHGMGNALFLPFTKVGRKKTVVYMDGVDWERPKWGKLARSMLKVAARFAFRWADVVYVDN
;
A
#
# COMPACT_ATOMS: atom_id res chain seq x y z
N MET A 1 -12.69 6.53 39.34
CA MET A 1 -12.08 5.57 38.39
C MET A 1 -12.02 6.30 37.05
N ASP A 2 -11.39 7.48 36.98
CA ASP A 2 -9.94 7.74 36.91
C ASP A 2 -9.23 6.88 35.84
N GLN A 3 -8.95 7.56 34.70
CA GLN A 3 -7.79 7.52 33.80
C GLN A 3 -7.45 6.15 33.17
N ASP A 4 -7.48 5.96 31.85
CA ASP A 4 -6.57 6.60 30.89
C ASP A 4 -7.26 6.88 29.53
N GLN A 5 -7.44 8.16 29.21
CA GLN A 5 -7.49 8.58 27.79
C GLN A 5 -6.04 8.68 27.37
N ASP A 6 -5.59 7.69 26.62
CA ASP A 6 -4.25 7.61 26.05
C ASP A 6 -4.13 8.71 24.98
N GLU A 7 -3.83 9.94 25.43
CA GLU A 7 -3.60 11.11 24.59
C GLU A 7 -2.31 10.83 23.81
N HIS A 8 -2.45 10.18 22.65
CA HIS A 8 -1.35 9.93 21.73
C HIS A 8 -0.83 11.28 21.20
N THR A 9 0.05 11.92 21.96
CA THR A 9 0.88 13.08 21.58
C THR A 9 1.96 12.68 20.57
N GLY A 10 1.63 11.80 19.63
CA GLY A 10 2.44 11.48 18.48
C GLY A 10 2.15 12.50 17.38
N LYS A 11 3.21 13.07 16.78
CA LYS A 11 3.09 13.92 15.59
C LYS A 11 2.17 13.24 14.55
N SER A 12 1.14 13.95 14.07
CA SER A 12 0.30 13.43 13.00
C SER A 12 1.14 13.17 11.75
N LEU A 13 1.03 11.96 11.20
CA LEU A 13 1.78 11.51 10.04
C LEU A 13 0.86 11.44 8.83
N ARG A 14 1.41 11.74 7.64
CA ARG A 14 0.71 11.57 6.36
C ARG A 14 1.19 10.31 5.67
N ILE A 15 0.32 9.31 5.55
CA ILE A 15 0.66 7.95 5.17
C ILE A 15 -0.11 7.57 3.91
N ALA A 16 0.60 7.20 2.84
CA ALA A 16 0.03 6.63 1.63
C ALA A 16 0.19 5.11 1.63
N MET A 17 -0.92 4.38 1.53
CA MET A 17 -0.94 2.92 1.37
C MET A 17 -1.21 2.55 -0.09
N ILE A 18 -0.27 1.82 -0.70
CA ILE A 18 -0.27 1.47 -2.13
C ILE A 18 -0.11 -0.05 -2.29
N GLY A 19 -0.80 -0.64 -3.27
CA GLY A 19 -0.61 -2.04 -3.65
C GLY A 19 -1.89 -2.88 -3.55
N MET A 20 -2.87 -2.38 -2.82
CA MET A 20 -4.20 -2.95 -2.67
C MET A 20 -5.09 -2.67 -3.88
N ARG A 21 -6.18 -3.44 -4.00
CA ARG A 21 -7.22 -3.19 -5.01
C ARG A 21 -8.12 -2.03 -4.59
N GLY A 22 -8.34 -1.89 -3.30
CA GLY A 22 -9.01 -0.77 -2.66
C GLY A 22 -9.72 -1.21 -1.39
N LEU A 23 -10.58 -0.34 -0.87
CA LEU A 23 -11.44 -0.58 0.29
C LEU A 23 -12.93 -0.48 -0.11
N PRO A 24 -13.85 -1.14 0.62
CA PRO A 24 -13.63 -2.03 1.78
C PRO A 24 -12.97 -3.38 1.45
N ALA A 25 -12.50 -4.13 2.44
CA ALA A 25 -11.83 -5.42 2.17
C ALA A 25 -12.76 -6.58 1.79
N ASP A 26 -14.08 -6.37 1.75
CA ASP A 26 -15.07 -7.32 1.23
C ASP A 26 -15.37 -7.12 -0.27
N LEU A 27 -14.63 -6.22 -0.94
CA LEU A 27 -14.68 -6.03 -2.39
C LEU A 27 -14.50 -7.36 -3.16
N PRO A 28 -15.13 -7.52 -4.34
CA PRO A 28 -14.97 -8.72 -5.15
C PRO A 28 -13.49 -9.05 -5.42
N LYS A 29 -13.10 -10.29 -5.11
CA LYS A 29 -11.75 -10.83 -5.26
C LYS A 29 -10.72 -10.28 -4.24
N ALA A 30 -11.10 -9.42 -3.28
CA ALA A 30 -10.21 -9.03 -2.18
C ALA A 30 -9.79 -10.25 -1.35
N GLY A 31 -8.58 -10.22 -0.79
CA GLY A 31 -7.98 -11.29 0.00
C GLY A 31 -7.58 -10.83 1.40
N GLY A 32 -6.77 -11.65 2.08
CA GLY A 32 -6.29 -11.38 3.43
C GLY A 32 -5.52 -10.05 3.53
N GLY A 33 -4.66 -9.76 2.55
CA GLY A 33 -3.88 -8.52 2.51
C GLY A 33 -4.75 -7.26 2.47
N GLU A 34 -5.90 -7.28 1.79
CA GLU A 34 -6.85 -6.16 1.83
C GLU A 34 -7.44 -5.96 3.23
N ARG A 35 -7.85 -7.04 3.92
CA ARG A 35 -8.42 -6.95 5.28
C ARG A 35 -7.43 -6.43 6.31
N GLU A 36 -6.20 -6.93 6.25
CA GLU A 36 -5.15 -6.49 7.15
C GLU A 36 -4.81 -5.01 6.92
N THR A 37 -4.71 -4.61 5.65
CA THR A 37 -4.41 -3.22 5.30
C THR A 37 -5.56 -2.29 5.69
N GLU A 38 -6.82 -2.70 5.49
CA GLU A 38 -7.99 -1.99 5.98
C GLU A 38 -7.92 -1.78 7.49
N ALA A 39 -7.74 -2.85 8.26
CA ALA A 39 -7.65 -2.80 9.71
C ALA A 39 -6.49 -1.91 10.19
N LYS A 40 -5.36 -1.88 9.47
CA LYS A 40 -4.24 -0.98 9.77
C LYS A 40 -4.56 0.48 9.42
N ALA A 41 -5.15 0.72 8.25
CA ALA A 41 -5.50 2.05 7.79
C ALA A 41 -6.49 2.74 8.74
N VAL A 42 -7.55 2.02 9.12
CA VAL A 42 -8.57 2.51 10.07
C VAL A 42 -7.94 2.80 11.43
N ARG A 43 -7.18 1.86 12.01
CA ARG A 43 -6.51 2.07 13.30
C ARG A 43 -5.51 3.23 13.29
N MET A 44 -4.80 3.46 12.18
CA MET A 44 -3.91 4.61 12.05
C MET A 44 -4.69 5.93 11.96
N ALA A 45 -5.82 5.93 11.25
CA ALA A 45 -6.71 7.10 11.16
C ALA A 45 -7.35 7.41 12.53
N GLU A 46 -7.81 6.40 13.27
CA GLU A 46 -8.33 6.52 14.64
C GLU A 46 -7.30 7.10 15.61
N ARG A 47 -6.01 6.82 15.40
CA ARG A 47 -4.90 7.41 16.15
C ARG A 47 -4.51 8.83 15.70
N GLY A 48 -5.30 9.45 14.81
CA GLY A 48 -5.10 10.84 14.38
C GLY A 48 -4.10 11.04 13.22
N HIS A 49 -3.73 9.98 12.49
CA HIS A 49 -2.89 10.10 11.30
C HIS A 49 -3.71 10.33 10.03
N GLU A 50 -3.17 11.09 9.09
CA GLU A 50 -3.77 11.26 7.76
C GLU A 50 -3.42 10.06 6.88
N VAL A 51 -4.36 9.12 6.74
CA VAL A 51 -4.16 7.92 5.93
C VAL A 51 -4.87 8.04 4.59
N THR A 52 -4.11 7.82 3.52
CA THR A 52 -4.64 7.73 2.15
C THR A 52 -4.42 6.33 1.59
N VAL A 53 -5.49 5.68 1.17
CA VAL A 53 -5.44 4.41 0.44
C VAL A 53 -5.65 4.66 -1.05
N TYR A 54 -4.74 4.13 -1.87
CA TYR A 54 -4.87 4.17 -3.32
C TYR A 54 -5.64 2.94 -3.82
N CYS A 55 -6.77 3.21 -4.45
CA CYS A 55 -7.71 2.23 -4.99
C CYS A 55 -7.58 2.15 -6.53
N ARG A 56 -7.87 0.98 -7.09
CA ARG A 56 -7.88 0.73 -8.54
C ARG A 56 -9.27 0.97 -9.08
N TRP A 57 -9.41 1.94 -9.97
CA TRP A 57 -10.71 2.45 -10.42
C TRP A 57 -11.70 1.37 -10.89
N HIS A 58 -11.23 0.39 -11.66
CA HIS A 58 -12.09 -0.58 -12.34
C HIS A 58 -12.73 -1.61 -11.40
N TYR A 59 -12.42 -1.60 -10.10
CA TYR A 59 -13.17 -2.38 -9.10
C TYR A 59 -14.49 -1.69 -8.68
N ASN A 60 -14.69 -0.40 -9.03
CA ASN A 60 -15.96 0.36 -9.07
C ASN A 60 -16.93 0.16 -7.88
N ARG A 61 -16.41 -0.13 -6.69
CA ARG A 61 -17.20 -0.37 -5.46
C ARG A 61 -16.60 0.29 -4.23
N HIS A 62 -15.76 1.31 -4.45
CA HIS A 62 -15.18 2.06 -3.36
C HIS A 62 -16.25 2.97 -2.73
N PRO A 63 -16.31 3.04 -1.39
CA PRO A 63 -17.23 3.92 -0.69
C PRO A 63 -16.82 5.38 -0.90
N VAL A 64 -17.72 6.29 -0.54
CA VAL A 64 -17.41 7.72 -0.54
C VAL A 64 -16.29 7.99 0.47
N THR A 65 -15.34 8.84 0.08
CA THR A 65 -14.24 9.27 0.95
C THR A 65 -14.70 10.40 1.88
N PRO A 66 -14.29 10.43 3.16
CA PRO A 66 -13.46 9.44 3.85
C PRO A 66 -14.26 8.20 4.27
N TYR A 67 -13.61 7.03 4.21
CA TYR A 67 -14.13 5.76 4.70
C TYR A 67 -13.49 5.42 6.04
N GLN A 68 -14.25 5.44 7.13
CA GLN A 68 -13.73 5.19 8.48
C GLN A 68 -12.48 6.05 8.80
N GLY A 69 -12.52 7.34 8.46
CA GLY A 69 -11.39 8.27 8.63
C GLY A 69 -10.27 8.15 7.57
N VAL A 70 -10.32 7.15 6.69
CA VAL A 70 -9.32 6.93 5.64
C VAL A 70 -9.72 7.63 4.34
N LYS A 71 -8.81 8.41 3.77
CA LYS A 71 -9.00 9.03 2.45
C LYS A 71 -8.80 7.99 1.35
N LEU A 72 -9.74 7.92 0.41
CA LEU A 72 -9.63 7.02 -0.74
C LEU A 72 -9.31 7.82 -2.00
N ILE A 73 -8.26 7.43 -2.73
CA ILE A 73 -7.93 7.99 -4.04
C ILE A 73 -8.00 6.87 -5.07
N SER A 74 -8.92 7.02 -6.03
CA SER A 74 -9.10 6.08 -7.13
C SER A 74 -8.25 6.48 -8.33
N LEU A 75 -7.38 5.59 -8.81
CA LEU A 75 -6.52 5.83 -9.98
C LEU A 75 -6.71 4.74 -11.05
N PRO A 76 -6.46 5.09 -12.33
CA PRO A 76 -6.49 4.12 -13.41
C PRO A 76 -5.39 3.06 -13.28
N SER A 77 -5.62 1.91 -13.93
CA SER A 77 -4.64 0.84 -14.08
C SER A 77 -4.95 0.05 -15.34
N ILE A 78 -3.98 -0.74 -15.83
CA ILE A 78 -4.14 -1.60 -17.01
C ILE A 78 -4.71 -2.96 -16.53
N PRO A 79 -6.00 -3.28 -16.75
CA PRO A 79 -6.70 -4.39 -16.07
C PRO A 79 -6.36 -5.75 -16.70
N THR A 80 -5.09 -6.14 -16.65
CA THR A 80 -4.59 -7.45 -17.08
C THR A 80 -3.91 -8.15 -15.90
N LYS A 81 -3.85 -9.49 -15.94
CA LYS A 81 -3.29 -10.32 -14.86
C LYS A 81 -1.91 -9.84 -14.37
N ASN A 82 -1.06 -9.36 -15.28
CA ASN A 82 0.33 -9.04 -14.97
C ASN A 82 0.61 -7.53 -14.89
N LEU A 83 -0.23 -6.67 -15.48
CA LEU A 83 0.02 -5.22 -15.52
C LEU A 83 -0.84 -4.41 -14.55
N ASP A 84 -1.90 -5.00 -14.00
CA ASP A 84 -2.85 -4.26 -13.14
C ASP A 84 -2.14 -3.65 -11.92
N THR A 85 -1.49 -4.50 -11.13
CA THR A 85 -0.73 -4.07 -9.95
C THR A 85 0.43 -3.12 -10.26
N PRO A 86 1.35 -3.40 -11.20
CA PRO A 86 2.49 -2.53 -11.44
C PRO A 86 2.10 -1.18 -12.05
N SER A 87 1.14 -1.14 -12.98
CA SER A 87 0.69 0.13 -13.58
C SER A 87 0.05 1.04 -12.53
N HIS A 88 -0.81 0.48 -11.67
CA HIS A 88 -1.43 1.23 -10.57
C HIS A 88 -0.39 1.73 -9.57
N THR A 89 0.54 0.88 -9.17
CA THR A 89 1.56 1.23 -8.17
C THR A 89 2.48 2.33 -8.67
N LEU A 90 2.87 2.30 -9.95
CA LEU A 90 3.63 3.38 -10.57
C LEU A 90 2.84 4.69 -10.52
N LEU A 91 1.59 4.69 -11.01
CA LEU A 91 0.72 5.87 -11.03
C LEU A 91 0.48 6.44 -9.63
N ALA A 92 0.19 5.59 -8.63
CA ALA A 92 0.02 6.00 -7.25
C ALA A 92 1.30 6.58 -6.65
N THR A 93 2.45 5.95 -6.91
CA THR A 93 3.75 6.46 -6.47
C THR A 93 4.03 7.84 -7.06
N LEU A 94 3.85 8.01 -8.37
CA LEU A 94 4.01 9.30 -9.05
C LEU A 94 3.01 10.33 -8.51
N HIS A 95 1.76 9.94 -8.27
CA HIS A 95 0.77 10.83 -7.68
C HIS A 95 1.21 11.33 -6.30
N VAL A 96 1.74 10.47 -5.42
CA VAL A 96 2.30 10.89 -4.12
C VAL A 96 3.47 11.85 -4.30
N LEU A 97 4.37 11.58 -5.25
CA LEU A 97 5.57 12.39 -5.46
C LEU A 97 5.23 13.77 -6.03
N PHE A 98 4.39 13.84 -7.06
CA PHE A 98 4.05 15.10 -7.72
C PHE A 98 3.05 15.95 -6.94
N ARG A 99 2.12 15.33 -6.21
CA ARG A 99 1.13 16.05 -5.40
C ARG A 99 1.54 16.22 -3.94
N ASN A 100 2.68 15.64 -3.54
CA ASN A 100 3.21 15.69 -2.17
C ASN A 100 2.18 15.30 -1.10
N THR A 101 1.40 14.23 -1.35
CA THR A 101 0.23 13.87 -0.53
C THR A 101 0.56 13.05 0.72
N ALA A 102 1.80 12.57 0.86
CA ALA A 102 2.23 11.79 2.01
C ALA A 102 3.72 11.97 2.31
N ASP A 103 4.11 11.74 3.56
CA ASP A 103 5.50 11.71 4.02
C ASP A 103 6.05 10.27 4.05
N ILE A 104 5.15 9.31 4.28
CA ILE A 104 5.43 7.88 4.35
C ILE A 104 4.64 7.16 3.26
N ILE A 105 5.29 6.28 2.51
CA ILE A 105 4.64 5.36 1.55
C ILE A 105 4.78 3.94 2.08
N SER A 106 3.64 3.31 2.38
CA SER A 106 3.54 1.90 2.74
C SER A 106 3.13 1.10 1.50
N TYR A 107 4.03 0.26 1.01
CA TYR A 107 3.77 -0.66 -0.09
C TYR A 107 3.29 -2.00 0.45
N HIS A 108 2.14 -2.47 -0.03
CA HIS A 108 1.52 -3.72 0.39
C HIS A 108 1.69 -4.77 -0.71
N GLY A 109 2.49 -5.80 -0.44
CA GLY A 109 2.82 -6.84 -1.39
C GLY A 109 4.17 -6.61 -2.07
N MET A 110 4.94 -7.69 -2.19
CA MET A 110 6.34 -7.68 -2.63
C MET A 110 6.56 -7.04 -4.00
N GLY A 111 5.66 -7.31 -4.96
CA GLY A 111 5.82 -6.81 -6.34
C GLY A 111 5.85 -5.28 -6.45
N ASN A 112 5.31 -4.57 -5.45
CA ASN A 112 5.22 -3.11 -5.46
C ASN A 112 6.54 -2.44 -5.09
N ALA A 113 7.46 -3.17 -4.45
CA ALA A 113 8.79 -2.70 -4.13
C ALA A 113 9.65 -2.36 -5.38
N LEU A 114 9.24 -2.79 -6.57
CA LEU A 114 9.89 -2.43 -7.83
C LEU A 114 9.99 -0.90 -8.03
N PHE A 115 9.09 -0.13 -7.42
CA PHE A 115 8.99 1.32 -7.60
C PHE A 115 9.67 2.15 -6.51
N LEU A 116 10.33 1.51 -5.53
CA LEU A 116 11.05 2.19 -4.45
C LEU A 116 12.13 3.18 -4.92
N PRO A 117 12.89 2.96 -6.02
CA PRO A 117 13.84 3.97 -6.48
C PRO A 117 13.22 5.35 -6.71
N PHE A 118 11.98 5.40 -7.21
CA PHE A 118 11.28 6.66 -7.46
C PHE A 118 10.96 7.42 -6.16
N THR A 119 10.70 6.71 -5.06
CA THR A 119 10.38 7.35 -3.78
C THR A 119 11.57 8.04 -3.13
N LYS A 120 12.79 7.56 -3.43
CA LYS A 120 14.04 8.18 -2.95
C LYS A 120 14.28 9.55 -3.56
N VAL A 121 13.88 9.76 -4.83
CA VAL A 121 13.94 11.08 -5.48
C VAL A 121 13.07 12.09 -4.72
N GLY A 122 11.89 11.69 -4.25
CA GLY A 122 11.00 12.55 -3.46
C GLY A 122 11.27 12.57 -1.96
N ARG A 123 12.38 11.98 -1.49
CA ARG A 123 12.77 11.88 -0.07
C ARG A 123 11.67 11.32 0.84
N LYS A 124 10.85 10.40 0.32
CA LYS A 124 9.77 9.75 1.09
C LYS A 124 10.31 8.62 1.93
N LYS A 125 9.79 8.49 3.16
CA LYS A 125 10.03 7.30 3.99
C LYS A 125 9.20 6.16 3.44
N THR A 126 9.78 4.96 3.44
CA THR A 126 9.17 3.80 2.80
C THR A 126 9.09 2.62 3.73
N VAL A 127 7.90 2.02 3.77
CA VAL A 127 7.64 0.77 4.47
C VAL A 127 7.17 -0.23 3.42
N VAL A 128 7.68 -1.46 3.46
CA VAL A 128 7.23 -2.55 2.58
C VAL A 128 6.69 -3.68 3.43
N TYR A 129 5.46 -4.08 3.13
CA TYR A 129 4.83 -5.26 3.68
C TYR A 129 4.94 -6.44 2.70
N MET A 130 5.34 -7.60 3.22
CA MET A 130 5.44 -8.85 2.46
C MET A 130 4.66 -9.97 3.16
N ASP A 131 3.64 -10.49 2.49
CA ASP A 131 2.79 -11.64 2.90
C ASP A 131 3.46 -12.99 2.49
N GLY A 132 4.76 -13.09 2.73
CA GLY A 132 5.59 -14.25 2.41
C GLY A 132 6.23 -14.28 1.01
N VAL A 133 6.70 -15.47 0.62
CA VAL A 133 7.58 -15.69 -0.54
C VAL A 133 6.78 -15.82 -1.84
N ASP A 134 6.34 -14.69 -2.39
CA ASP A 134 5.44 -14.67 -3.55
C ASP A 134 5.97 -15.42 -4.79
N TRP A 135 7.29 -15.44 -5.03
CA TRP A 135 7.86 -16.11 -6.21
C TRP A 135 7.81 -17.64 -6.15
N GLU A 136 7.53 -18.23 -4.99
CA GLU A 136 7.38 -19.68 -4.83
C GLU A 136 5.95 -20.14 -5.12
N ARG A 137 4.98 -19.21 -5.14
CA ARG A 137 3.59 -19.56 -5.40
C ARG A 137 3.42 -20.12 -6.84
N PRO A 138 2.62 -21.18 -7.04
CA PRO A 138 2.47 -21.88 -8.33
C PRO A 138 1.79 -21.03 -9.41
N LYS A 139 1.05 -19.98 -9.03
CA LYS A 139 0.28 -19.12 -9.95
C LYS A 139 1.13 -18.25 -10.88
N TRP A 140 2.43 -18.14 -10.63
CA TRP A 140 3.36 -17.26 -11.35
C TRP A 140 4.24 -18.02 -12.34
N GLY A 141 4.26 -17.57 -13.60
CA GLY A 141 5.20 -18.06 -14.61
C GLY A 141 6.64 -17.60 -14.37
N LYS A 142 7.60 -18.13 -15.13
CA LYS A 142 9.05 -17.87 -14.95
C LYS A 142 9.40 -16.37 -14.92
N LEU A 143 8.85 -15.58 -15.84
CA LEU A 143 9.10 -14.14 -15.91
C LEU A 143 8.56 -13.39 -14.67
N ALA A 144 7.33 -13.68 -14.27
CA ALA A 144 6.72 -13.06 -13.09
C ALA A 144 7.48 -13.41 -11.81
N ARG A 145 7.93 -14.66 -11.66
CA ARG A 145 8.79 -15.08 -10.55
C ARG A 145 10.13 -14.34 -10.53
N SER A 146 10.76 -14.14 -11.69
CA SER A 146 12.00 -13.36 -11.80
C SER A 146 11.79 -11.91 -11.37
N MET A 147 10.70 -11.27 -11.83
CA MET A 147 10.34 -9.92 -11.43
C MET A 147 10.06 -9.80 -9.93
N LEU A 148 9.38 -10.77 -9.33
CA LEU A 148 9.17 -10.81 -7.87
C LEU A 148 10.48 -10.92 -7.10
N LYS A 149 11.44 -11.72 -7.57
CA LYS A 149 12.80 -11.79 -6.98
C LYS A 149 13.55 -10.46 -7.10
N VAL A 150 13.41 -9.75 -8.22
CA VAL A 150 13.98 -8.40 -8.39
C VAL A 150 13.32 -7.41 -7.43
N ALA A 151 11.98 -7.41 -7.35
CA ALA A 151 11.25 -6.56 -6.42
C ALA A 151 11.63 -6.82 -4.96
N ALA A 152 11.87 -8.07 -4.58
CA ALA A 152 12.39 -8.42 -3.25
C ALA A 152 13.78 -7.83 -3.00
N ARG A 153 14.71 -7.95 -3.97
CA ARG A 153 16.02 -7.29 -3.86
C ARG A 153 15.90 -5.78 -3.72
N PHE A 154 14.95 -5.16 -4.42
CA PHE A 154 14.68 -3.73 -4.32
C PHE A 154 14.14 -3.35 -2.95
N ALA A 155 13.24 -4.16 -2.39
CA ALA A 155 12.74 -3.98 -1.02
C ALA A 155 13.89 -3.94 -0.01
N PHE A 156 14.73 -4.98 0.01
CA PHE A 156 15.86 -5.05 0.95
C PHE A 156 16.94 -3.99 0.71
N ARG A 157 17.12 -3.54 -0.54
CA ARG A 157 18.15 -2.57 -0.89
C ARG A 157 17.75 -1.12 -0.63
N TRP A 158 16.45 -0.81 -0.72
CA TRP A 158 15.98 0.57 -0.75
C TRP A 158 14.86 0.90 0.24
N ALA A 159 14.09 -0.05 0.78
CA ALA A 159 13.09 0.31 1.77
C ALA A 159 13.75 0.83 3.05
N ASP A 160 13.11 1.78 3.75
CA ASP A 160 13.56 2.20 5.08
C ASP A 160 13.21 1.13 6.12
N VAL A 161 12.05 0.48 5.96
CA VAL A 161 11.60 -0.64 6.79
C VAL A 161 10.95 -1.70 5.90
N VAL A 162 11.26 -2.96 6.16
CA VAL A 162 10.56 -4.12 5.60
C VAL A 162 9.96 -4.90 6.77
N TYR A 163 8.69 -5.24 6.70
CA TYR A 163 8.07 -6.17 7.64
C TYR A 163 7.40 -7.31 6.87
N VAL A 164 7.55 -8.51 7.42
CA VAL A 164 7.14 -9.77 6.82
C VAL A 164 6.20 -10.46 7.80
N ASP A 165 5.04 -10.91 7.31
CA ASP A 165 4.14 -11.78 8.07
C ASP A 165 4.35 -13.22 7.57
N ASN A 166 4.53 -14.17 8.50
CA ASN A 166 4.92 -15.56 8.20
C ASN A 166 4.26 -16.55 9.17
#